data_AF-A0A2X4UDM6-F1
#
_entry.id   AF-A0A2X4UDM6-F1
#
_cell.length_a   1.000
_cell.length_b   1.000
_cell.length_c   1.000
_cell.angle_alpha   90.00
_cell.angle_beta   90.00
_cell.angle_gamma   90.00
#
_symmetry.space_group_name_H-M   'P 1'
#
loop_
_entity.id
_entity.type
_entity.pdbx_description
1 polymer ?
#
loop_
_entity_poly.entity_id
_entity_poly.type
_entity_poly.pdbx_seq_one_letter_code
_entity_poly.pdbx_strand_id
1 'polypeptide(L)'
;MTELLAVVTITLLAVISPGPDFAMVSRNSLLLSRRAGVLTACGIGAGVVIHVSYTLVGVGVLIQQSLWLFTLLKAIGAAYLIYLGVGMLRHAGAAAAALPTKTQPPPVTSPR
;
A
#
# COMPACT_ATOMS: atom_id res chain seq x y z
N MET A 1 -23.09 -13.16 17.75
CA MET A 1 -22.12 -14.12 17.17
C MET A 1 -21.74 -13.75 15.72
N THR A 2 -22.68 -13.20 14.94
CA THR A 2 -22.44 -12.65 13.58
C THR A 2 -21.52 -11.42 13.54
N GLU A 3 -21.62 -10.49 14.50
CA GLU A 3 -20.77 -9.29 14.57
C GLU A 3 -19.27 -9.64 14.64
N LEU A 4 -18.89 -10.62 15.47
CA LEU A 4 -17.51 -11.09 15.58
C LEU A 4 -17.03 -11.73 14.27
N LEU A 5 -17.89 -12.51 13.62
CA LEU A 5 -17.57 -13.12 12.32
C LEU A 5 -17.37 -12.06 11.23
N ALA A 6 -18.20 -11.01 11.20
CA ALA A 6 -18.08 -9.91 10.24
C ALA A 6 -16.78 -9.11 10.47
N VAL A 7 -16.47 -8.77 11.72
CA VAL A 7 -15.22 -8.06 12.05
C VAL A 7 -14.01 -8.90 11.68
N VAL A 8 -13.99 -10.20 12.02
CA VAL A 8 -12.87 -11.08 11.67
C VAL A 8 -12.71 -11.19 10.16
N THR A 9 -13.78 -11.39 9.40
CA THR A 9 -13.71 -11.53 7.92
C THR A 9 -13.26 -10.24 7.24
N ILE A 10 -13.83 -9.10 7.60
CA ILE A 10 -13.44 -7.80 7.05
C ILE A 10 -11.97 -7.50 7.38
N THR A 11 -11.54 -7.77 8.61
CA THR A 11 -10.15 -7.54 9.04
C THR A 11 -9.18 -8.49 8.34
N LEU A 12 -9.56 -9.76 8.14
CA LEU A 12 -8.76 -10.73 7.37
C LEU A 12 -8.56 -10.27 5.93
N LEU A 13 -9.65 -9.85 5.28
CA LEU A 13 -9.64 -9.34 3.91
C LEU A 13 -8.77 -8.08 3.78
N ALA A 14 -8.82 -7.19 4.77
CA ALA A 14 -7.99 -5.99 4.82
C ALA A 14 -6.49 -6.32 5.00
N VAL A 15 -6.15 -7.27 5.87
CA VAL A 15 -4.76 -7.66 6.15
C VAL A 15 -4.12 -8.42 5.00
N ILE A 16 -4.91 -9.23 4.27
CA ILE A 16 -4.40 -10.05 3.16
C ILE A 16 -4.01 -9.19 1.96
N SER A 17 -4.59 -7.99 1.79
CA SER A 17 -4.33 -7.12 0.64
C SER A 17 -2.90 -6.57 0.67
N PRO A 18 -1.95 -7.12 -0.13
CA PRO A 18 -0.60 -6.59 -0.17
C PRO A 18 -0.68 -5.24 -0.87
N GLY A 19 -0.57 -4.17 -0.09
CA GLY A 19 -0.73 -2.81 -0.60
C GLY A 19 0.33 -2.43 -1.66
N PRO A 20 0.13 -1.30 -2.36
CA PRO A 20 1.06 -0.82 -3.37
C PRO A 20 2.48 -0.59 -2.81
N ASP A 21 2.59 -0.15 -1.56
CA ASP A 21 3.86 0.04 -0.87
C ASP A 21 4.60 -1.28 -0.65
N PHE A 22 3.88 -2.34 -0.25
CA PHE A 22 4.44 -3.68 -0.08
C PHE A 22 4.89 -4.26 -1.42
N ALA A 23 4.10 -4.07 -2.49
CA ALA A 23 4.47 -4.47 -3.83
C ALA A 23 5.72 -3.73 -4.32
N MET A 24 5.82 -2.42 -4.07
CA MET A 24 6.99 -1.61 -4.46
C MET A 24 8.26 -2.04 -3.70
N VAL A 25 8.17 -2.21 -2.37
CA VAL A 25 9.30 -2.66 -1.54
C VAL A 25 9.74 -4.07 -1.93
N SER A 26 8.79 -4.99 -2.14
CA SER A 26 9.08 -6.36 -2.58
C SER A 26 9.74 -6.37 -3.95
N ARG A 27 9.22 -5.58 -4.91
CA ARG A 27 9.82 -5.42 -6.24
C ARG A 27 11.24 -4.86 -6.15
N ASN A 28 11.48 -3.84 -5.32
CA ASN A 28 12.80 -3.23 -5.18
C ASN A 28 13.81 -4.16 -4.47
N SER A 29 13.33 -4.94 -3.49
CA SER A 29 14.12 -5.95 -2.78
C SER A 29 14.53 -7.11 -3.71
N LEU A 30 13.61 -7.55 -4.58
CA LEU A 30 13.83 -8.67 -5.51
C LEU A 30 14.57 -8.28 -6.78
N LEU A 31 14.33 -7.09 -7.36
CA LEU A 31 14.92 -6.67 -8.64
C LEU A 31 16.26 -5.93 -8.51
N LEU A 32 16.48 -5.15 -7.43
CA LEU A 32 17.71 -4.38 -7.27
C LEU A 32 18.63 -4.99 -6.21
N SER A 33 18.19 -5.08 -4.96
CA SER A 33 18.94 -5.73 -3.86
C SER A 33 18.16 -5.67 -2.54
N ARG A 34 18.47 -6.57 -1.59
CA ARG A 34 17.92 -6.53 -0.22
C ARG A 34 18.16 -5.17 0.48
N ARG A 35 19.29 -4.52 0.22
CA ARG A 35 19.59 -3.18 0.77
C ARG A 35 18.73 -2.08 0.14
N ALA A 36 18.48 -2.17 -1.17
CA ALA A 36 17.60 -1.23 -1.85
C ALA A 36 16.17 -1.32 -1.30
N GLY A 37 15.67 -2.54 -1.10
CA GLY A 37 14.37 -2.81 -0.47
C GLY A 37 14.22 -2.13 0.90
N VAL A 38 15.19 -2.29 1.79
CA VAL A 38 15.19 -1.68 3.14
C VAL A 38 15.20 -0.16 3.06
N LEU A 39 16.01 0.44 2.17
CA LEU A 39 16.04 1.89 1.98
C LEU A 39 14.70 2.44 1.48
N THR A 40 14.04 1.77 0.53
CA THR A 40 12.67 2.14 0.12
C THR A 40 11.67 2.04 1.26
N ALA A 41 11.71 0.97 2.05
CA ALA A 41 10.81 0.80 3.18
C ALA A 41 11.01 1.91 4.24
N CYS A 42 12.26 2.25 4.55
CA CYS A 42 12.58 3.36 5.45
C CYS A 42 12.11 4.72 4.90
N GLY A 43 12.30 4.97 3.60
CA GLY A 43 11.86 6.21 2.97
C GLY A 43 10.34 6.38 2.98
N ILE A 44 9.61 5.32 2.59
CA ILE A 44 8.14 5.30 2.64
C ILE A 44 7.67 5.48 4.09
N GLY A 45 8.25 4.74 5.03
CA GLY A 45 7.90 4.85 6.46
C GLY A 45 8.12 6.26 7.01
N ALA A 46 9.26 6.88 6.74
CA ALA A 46 9.56 8.24 7.19
C ALA A 46 8.58 9.26 6.59
N GLY A 47 8.28 9.14 5.30
CA GLY A 47 7.29 10.00 4.62
C GLY A 47 5.89 9.84 5.23
N VAL A 48 5.46 8.60 5.47
CA VAL A 48 4.17 8.30 6.10
C VAL A 48 4.09 8.87 7.52
N VAL A 49 5.15 8.76 8.33
CA VAL A 49 5.17 9.34 9.69
C VAL A 49 5.01 10.87 9.66
N ILE A 50 5.75 11.55 8.77
CA ILE A 50 5.63 13.01 8.60
C ILE A 50 4.23 13.36 8.12
N HIS A 51 3.69 12.60 7.17
CA HIS A 51 2.37 12.84 6.60
C HIS A 51 1.24 12.67 7.63
N VAL A 52 1.27 11.56 8.37
CA VAL A 52 0.29 11.24 9.40
C VAL A 52 0.38 12.23 10.55
N SER A 53 1.58 12.62 10.98
CA SER A 53 1.74 13.58 12.08
C SER A 53 1.15 14.96 11.75
N TYR A 54 1.43 15.53 10.57
CA TYR A 54 0.81 16.80 10.19
C TYR A 54 -0.71 16.65 10.04
N THR A 55 -1.18 15.53 9.51
CA THR A 55 -2.62 15.29 9.30
C THR A 55 -3.32 15.17 10.64
N LEU A 56 -2.74 14.49 11.62
CA LEU A 56 -3.32 14.34 12.96
C LEU A 56 -3.43 15.68 13.68
N VAL A 57 -2.38 16.51 13.58
CA VAL A 57 -2.38 17.88 14.12
C VAL A 57 -3.45 18.73 13.42
N GLY A 58 -3.52 18.70 12.09
CA GLY A 58 -4.49 19.47 11.31
C GLY A 58 -5.94 19.04 11.54
N VAL A 59 -6.20 17.73 11.58
CA VAL A 59 -7.54 17.18 11.87
C VAL A 59 -7.95 17.45 13.31
N GLY A 60 -7.02 17.42 14.26
CA GLY A 60 -7.27 17.78 15.66
C GLY A 60 -7.80 19.21 15.83
N VAL A 61 -7.22 20.17 15.09
CA VAL A 61 -7.71 21.56 15.05
C VAL A 61 -9.09 21.64 14.39
N LEU A 62 -9.33 20.86 13.33
CA LEU A 62 -10.60 20.84 12.60
C LEU A 62 -11.77 20.32 13.46
N ILE A 63 -11.51 19.32 14.31
CA ILE A 63 -12.52 18.75 15.22
C ILE A 63 -12.96 19.76 16.28
N GLN A 64 -12.06 20.63 16.76
CA GLN A 64 -12.45 21.67 17.73
C GLN A 64 -13.36 22.76 17.14
N GLN A 65 -13.26 23.04 15.84
CA GLN A 65 -14.06 24.10 15.22
C GLN A 65 -15.48 23.69 14.84
N SER A 66 -15.71 22.46 14.35
CA SER A 66 -17.06 22.06 13.90
C SER A 66 -17.24 20.55 13.67
N LEU A 67 -18.31 19.98 14.25
CA LEU A 67 -18.75 18.60 13.97
C LEU A 67 -19.17 18.39 12.50
N TRP A 68 -19.62 19.45 11.81
CA TRP A 68 -20.08 19.34 10.43
C TRP A 68 -18.93 19.11 9.46
N LEU A 69 -17.80 19.82 9.63
CA LEU A 69 -16.59 19.60 8.83
C LEU A 69 -16.01 18.19 9.04
N PHE A 70 -16.03 17.69 10.28
CA PHE A 70 -15.58 16.33 10.57
C PHE A 70 -16.44 15.27 9.85
N THR A 71 -17.75 15.48 9.80
CA THR A 71 -18.69 14.58 9.10
C THR A 71 -18.46 14.62 7.59
N LEU A 72 -18.28 15.82 7.01
CA LEU A 72 -17.96 15.98 5.60
C LEU A 72 -16.62 15.31 5.25
N LEU A 73 -15.59 15.50 6.07
CA LEU A 73 -14.28 14.88 5.89
C LEU A 73 -14.37 13.35 5.95
N LYS A 74 -15.16 12.80 6.89
CA LYS A 74 -15.46 11.36 6.95
C LYS A 74 -16.15 10.86 5.69
N ALA A 75 -17.13 11.60 5.17
CA ALA A 75 -17.83 11.24 3.94
C ALA A 75 -16.90 11.26 2.72
N ILE A 76 -16.06 12.29 2.59
CA ILE A 76 -15.04 12.39 1.53
C ILE A 76 -14.02 11.24 1.65
N GLY A 77 -13.54 10.95 2.87
CA GLY A 77 -12.61 9.84 3.11
C GLY A 77 -13.23 8.48 2.74
N ALA A 78 -14.49 8.25 3.08
CA ALA A 78 -15.21 7.05 2.69
C ALA A 78 -15.35 6.94 1.16
N ALA A 79 -15.72 8.02 0.48
CA ALA A 79 -15.82 8.05 -0.98
C ALA A 79 -14.46 7.78 -1.65
N TYR A 80 -13.38 8.36 -1.12
CA TYR A 80 -12.01 8.15 -1.61
C TYR A 80 -11.57 6.68 -1.44
N LEU A 81 -11.85 6.05 -0.30
CA LEU A 81 -11.55 4.64 -0.08
C LEU A 81 -12.35 3.72 -1.01
N ILE A 82 -13.62 4.04 -1.29
CA ILE A 82 -14.42 3.30 -2.28
C ILE A 82 -13.77 3.41 -3.66
N TYR A 83 -13.39 4.61 -4.08
CA TYR A 83 -12.69 4.83 -5.35
C TYR A 83 -11.38 4.03 -5.44
N LEU A 84 -10.56 4.07 -4.39
CA LEU A 84 -9.29 3.34 -4.32
C LEU A 84 -9.52 1.82 -4.36
N GLY A 85 -10.51 1.32 -3.60
CA GLY A 85 -10.87 -0.10 -3.57
C GLY A 85 -11.34 -0.63 -4.92
N VAL A 86 -12.17 0.14 -5.63
CA VAL A 86 -12.59 -0.20 -7.01
C VAL A 86 -11.40 -0.17 -7.96
N GLY A 87 -10.50 0.80 -7.85
CA GLY A 87 -9.28 0.88 -8.65
C GLY A 87 -8.36 -0.34 -8.46
N MET A 88 -8.22 -0.81 -7.22
CA MET A 88 -7.45 -2.01 -6.88
C MET A 88 -8.08 -3.29 -7.46
N LEU A 89 -9.39 -3.47 -7.33
CA LEU A 89 -10.09 -4.63 -7.93
C LEU A 89 -9.90 -4.68 -9.46
N ARG A 90 -9.90 -3.52 -10.12
CA ARG A 90 -9.77 -3.44 -11.59
C ARG A 90 -8.35 -3.73 -12.10
N HIS A 91 -7.32 -3.36 -11.35
CA HIS A 91 -5.92 -3.51 -11.79
C HIS A 91 -5.18 -4.71 -11.17
N ALA A 92 -5.79 -5.42 -10.22
CA ALA A 92 -5.21 -6.61 -9.58
C ALA A 92 -4.77 -7.70 -10.58
N GLY A 93 -5.44 -7.81 -11.74
CA GLY A 93 -5.08 -8.77 -12.79
C GLY A 93 -3.74 -8.48 -13.50
N ALA A 94 -3.29 -7.22 -13.54
CA ALA A 94 -2.08 -6.83 -14.27
C ALA A 94 -0.78 -7.06 -13.48
N ALA A 95 -0.84 -7.04 -12.15
CA ALA A 95 0.33 -7.20 -11.29
C ALA A 95 0.88 -8.64 -11.26
N ALA A 96 0.02 -9.65 -11.45
CA ALA A 96 0.43 -11.05 -11.48
C ALA A 96 1.19 -11.46 -12.77
N ALA A 97 1.07 -10.67 -13.85
CA ALA A 97 1.71 -10.97 -15.13
C ALA A 97 3.18 -10.54 -15.20
N ALA A 98 3.68 -9.77 -14.23
CA ALA A 98 5.08 -9.33 -14.18
C ALA A 98 5.98 -10.36 -13.47
N LEU A 99 5.92 -11.62 -13.90
CA LEU A 99 6.99 -12.57 -13.61
C LEU A 99 8.25 -12.09 -14.36
N PRO A 100 9.39 -11.87 -13.69
CA PRO A 100 10.63 -11.57 -14.38
C PRO A 100 10.98 -12.79 -15.25
N THR A 101 10.86 -12.60 -16.56
CA THR A 101 11.38 -13.52 -17.57
C THR A 101 12.86 -13.72 -17.29
N LYS A 102 13.18 -14.94 -16.83
CA LYS A 102 14.49 -15.62 -16.85
C LYS A 102 15.69 -14.70 -17.07
N THR A 103 16.48 -14.50 -16.02
CA THR A 103 17.92 -14.26 -16.13
C THR A 103 18.53 -15.32 -17.04
N GLN A 104 18.76 -14.95 -18.29
CA GLN A 104 19.50 -15.74 -19.26
C GLN A 104 20.94 -15.85 -18.72
N PRO A 105 21.47 -17.07 -18.48
CA PRO A 105 22.85 -17.20 -18.04
C PRO A 105 23.79 -16.62 -19.09
N PRO A 106 24.93 -16.01 -18.68
CA PRO A 106 25.86 -15.37 -19.59
C PRO A 106 26.33 -16.35 -20.67
N PRO A 107 26.56 -15.88 -21.91
CA PRO A 107 27.01 -16.74 -23.00
C PRO A 107 28.34 -17.38 -22.59
N VAL A 108 28.34 -18.71 -22.48
CA VAL A 108 29.54 -19.50 -22.27
C VAL A 108 30.40 -19.33 -23.52
N THR A 109 31.41 -18.47 -23.45
CA THR A 109 32.46 -18.44 -24.48
C THR A 109 33.24 -19.74 -24.37
N SER A 110 32.95 -20.69 -25.25
CA SER A 110 33.77 -21.90 -25.44
C SER A 110 35.16 -21.46 -25.94
N PRO A 111 36.26 -21.81 -25.26
CA PRO A 111 37.60 -21.65 -25.82
C PRO A 111 37.75 -22.66 -26.96
N ARG A 112 38.03 -22.17 -28.17
CA ARG A 112 38.70 -22.93 -29.21
C ARG A 112 40.14 -22.45 -29.29
#